data_AF-A0A0D1KVY3-F1
#
_entry.id   AF-A0A0D1KVY3-F1
#
_cell.length_a   1.000
_cell.length_b   1.000
_cell.length_c   1.000
_cell.angle_alpha   90.00
_cell.angle_beta   90.00
_cell.angle_gamma   90.00
#
_symmetry.space_group_name_H-M   'P 1'
#
loop_
_entity.id
_entity.type
_entity.pdbx_description
1 polymer ?
#
loop_
_entity_poly.entity_id
_entity_poly.type
_entity_poly.pdbx_seq_one_letter_code
_entity_poly.pdbx_strand_id
1 'polypeptide(L)' 'MIYGRNQLQTSSQKKYDYVSVPYPEGNINENYNLFFNHDMIEEVLFEGYQTQEEKAFQETFKG' A
#
# COMPACT_ATOMS: atom_id res chain seq x y z
N MET A 1 -1.76 7.05 3.50
CA MET A 1 -0.39 6.86 2.99
C MET A 1 -0.06 5.38 2.93
N ILE A 2 0.23 4.85 1.74
CA ILE A 2 0.64 3.46 1.54
C ILE A 2 2.08 3.30 2.03
N TYR A 3 2.35 2.26 2.82
CA TYR A 3 3.71 1.96 3.30
C TYR A 3 4.11 0.48 3.15
N GLY A 4 3.23 -0.36 2.62
CA GLY A 4 3.54 -1.74 2.27
C GLY A 4 2.74 -2.21 1.06
N ARG A 5 3.33 -3.11 0.28
CA ARG A 5 2.72 -3.74 -0.90
C ARG A 5 2.71 -5.26 -0.80
N ASN A 6 1.81 -5.94 -1.51
CA ASN A 6 1.67 -7.41 -1.51
C ASN A 6 1.52 -7.98 -0.08
N GLN A 7 0.53 -7.49 0.66
CA GLN A 7 0.40 -7.71 2.10
C GLN A 7 -0.53 -8.87 2.41
N LEU A 8 -0.11 -9.75 3.33
CA LEU A 8 -0.97 -10.79 3.89
C LEU A 8 -1.51 -10.31 5.25
N GLN A 9 -2.83 -10.13 5.35
CA GLN A 9 -3.44 -9.75 6.61
C GLN A 9 -3.55 -11.00 7.52
N THR A 10 -2.79 -11.03 8.61
CA THR A 10 -2.69 -12.20 9.51
C THR A 10 -4.04 -12.66 10.06
N SER A 11 -4.95 -11.73 10.38
CA SER A 11 -6.26 -12.06 10.96
C SER A 11 -7.20 -12.75 9.97
N SER A 12 -7.19 -12.35 8.70
CA SER A 12 -8.09 -12.87 7.67
C SER A 12 -7.43 -13.86 6.71
N GLN A 13 -6.09 -13.96 6.73
CA GLN A 13 -5.27 -14.67 5.74
C GLN A 13 -5.51 -14.21 4.30
N LYS A 14 -6.10 -13.02 4.11
CA LYS A 14 -6.35 -12.43 2.80
C LYS A 14 -5.16 -11.62 2.34
N LYS A 15 -4.84 -11.74 1.05
CA LYS A 15 -3.85 -10.90 0.39
C LYS A 15 -4.49 -9.62 -0.12
N TYR A 16 -3.74 -8.53 0.00
CA TYR A 16 -4.08 -7.21 -0.50
C TYR A 16 -2.88 -6.60 -1.21
N ASP A 17 -3.15 -5.76 -2.20
CA ASP A 17 -2.05 -5.08 -2.89
C ASP A 17 -1.35 -4.09 -1.97
N TYR A 18 -2.07 -3.47 -1.03
CA TYR A 18 -1.56 -2.39 -0.20
C TYR A 18 -1.98 -2.49 1.28
N VAL A 19 -1.13 -1.97 2.14
CA VAL A 19 -1.46 -1.51 3.50
C VAL A 19 -1.11 -0.04 3.65
N SER A 20 -1.97 0.71 4.34
CA SER A 20 -1.81 2.14 4.55
C SER A 20 -2.21 2.59 5.95
N VAL A 21 -1.78 3.80 6.29
CA VAL A 21 -2.13 4.52 7.51
C VAL A 21 -2.65 5.92 7.17
N PRO A 22 -3.36 6.60 8.10
CA PRO A 22 -3.69 8.01 7.99
C PRO A 22 -2.44 8.89 7.78
N TYR A 23 -2.62 9.99 7.06
CA TYR A 23 -1.60 11.03 6.90
C TYR A 23 -2.20 12.35 7.42
N PRO A 24 -1.46 13.15 8.21
CA PRO A 24 -0.01 13.06 8.49
C PRO A 24 0.40 12.16 9.66
N GLU A 25 -0.55 11.58 10.39
CA GLU A 25 -0.30 10.91 11.67
C GLU A 25 0.60 9.67 11.56
N GLY A 26 0.50 8.92 10.46
CA GLY A 26 1.29 7.72 10.22
C GLY A 26 0.83 6.52 11.06
N ASN A 27 1.78 5.65 11.40
CA ASN A 27 1.51 4.37 12.08
C ASN A 27 1.37 4.56 13.60
N ILE A 28 0.13 4.69 14.07
CA ILE A 28 -0.20 4.84 15.50
C ILE A 28 -0.37 3.46 16.17
N ASN A 29 -1.24 2.63 15.61
CA ASN A 29 -1.47 1.25 16.01
C ASN A 29 -2.20 0.48 14.90
N GLU A 30 -2.34 -0.83 15.07
CA GLU A 30 -2.89 -1.73 14.05
C GLU A 30 -4.33 -1.44 13.64
N ASN A 31 -5.12 -0.80 14.49
CA ASN A 31 -6.52 -0.47 14.17
C ASN A 31 -6.63 0.62 13.10
N TYR A 32 -5.55 1.37 12.87
CA TYR A 32 -5.47 2.39 11.82
C TYR A 32 -4.91 1.86 10.50
N ASN A 33 -4.60 0.57 10.41
CA ASN A 33 -4.16 -0.04 9.16
C ASN A 33 -5.36 -0.28 8.24
N LEU A 34 -5.32 0.34 7.05
CA LEU A 34 -6.26 0.05 5.97
C LEU A 34 -5.61 -0.83 4.92
N PHE A 35 -6.24 -1.96 4.61
CA PHE A 35 -5.85 -2.91 3.58
C PHE A 35 -6.76 -2.77 2.36
N PHE A 36 -6.19 -2.63 1.18
CA PHE A 36 -6.94 -2.45 -0.06
C PHE A 36 -6.11 -2.85 -1.29
N ASN A 37 -6.80 -3.06 -2.40
CA ASN A 37 -6.27 -3.44 -3.70
C ASN A 37 -6.14 -2.22 -4.62
N HIS A 38 -5.38 -2.37 -5.70
CA HIS A 38 -5.06 -1.31 -6.65
C HIS A 38 -6.28 -0.74 -7.38
N ASP A 39 -7.27 -1.58 -7.66
CA ASP A 39 -8.52 -1.19 -8.31
C ASP A 39 -9.40 -0.24 -7.47
N MET A 40 -9.12 -0.10 -6.17
CA MET A 40 -9.81 0.83 -5.27
C MET A 40 -9.13 2.20 -5.17
N ILE A 41 -8.03 2.43 -5.88
CA ILE A 41 -7.36 3.75 -5.92
C ILE A 41 -8.00 4.61 -7.00
N GLU A 42 -8.64 5.70 -6.59
CA GLU A 42 -9.20 6.70 -7.52
C GLU A 42 -8.12 7.65 -8.06
N GLU A 43 -7.28 8.19 -7.17
CA GLU A 43 -6.23 9.15 -7.53
C GLU A 43 -5.00 8.99 -6.62
N VAL A 44 -3.81 9.16 -7.21
CA VAL A 44 -2.53 9.22 -6.48
C VAL A 44 -2.06 10.67 -6.43
N LEU A 45 -2.20 11.31 -5.27
CA LEU A 45 -1.82 12.72 -5.08
C LEU A 45 -0.31 12.94 -4.99
N PHE A 46 0.44 11.94 -4.50
CA PHE A 46 1.89 12.02 -4.32
C PHE A 46 2.53 10.63 -4.25
N GLU A 47 3.51 10.37 -5.11
CA GLU A 47 4.21 9.07 -5.18
C GLU A 47 5.44 8.99 -4.28
N GLY A 48 5.96 10.14 -3.82
CA GLY A 48 7.19 10.18 -3.02
C GLY A 48 8.44 9.87 -3.84
N TYR A 49 9.45 9.32 -3.15
CA TYR A 49 10.73 8.99 -3.77
C TYR A 49 10.67 7.65 -4.48
N GLN A 50 11.10 7.62 -5.75
CA GLN A 50 11.12 6.41 -6.58
C GLN A 50 12.54 6.10 -7.05
N THR A 51 13.01 4.89 -6.74
CA THR A 51 14.24 4.33 -7.30
C THR A 51 13.97 3.64 -8.64
N GLN A 52 15.03 3.28 -9.36
CA GLN A 52 14.88 2.49 -10.59
C GLN A 52 14.33 1.08 -10.30
N GLU A 53 14.71 0.48 -9.18
CA GLU A 53 14.17 -0.80 -8.71
C GLU A 53 12.67 -0.71 -8.44
N GLU A 54 12.22 0.39 -7.83
CA GLU A 54 10.80 0.65 -7.58
C GLU A 54 10.00 0.75 -8.88
N LYS A 55 10.53 1.48 -9.87
CA LYS A 55 9.89 1.59 -11.20
C LYS A 55 9.77 0.22 -11.86
N ALA A 56 10.83 -0.58 -11.85
CA ALA A 56 10.82 -1.93 -12.38
C ALA A 56 9.85 -2.87 -11.64
N PHE A 57 9.74 -2.72 -10.31
CA PHE A 57 8.77 -3.45 -9.51
C PHE A 57 7.33 -3.09 -9.92
N GLN A 58 7.01 -1.80 -10.07
CA GLN A 58 5.67 -1.35 -10.51
C GLN A 58 5.27 -1.92 -11.88
N GLU A 59 6.20 -2.09 -12.81
CA GLU A 59 5.90 -2.69 -14.13
C GLU A 59 5.46 -4.15 -14.04
N THR A 60 6.01 -4.90 -13.07
CA THR A 60 5.68 -6.32 -12.85
C THR A 60 4.55 -6.53 -11.84
N PHE A 61 4.28 -5.52 -11.00
CA PHE A 61 3.27 -5.54 -9.94
C PHE A 61 1.84 -5.27 -10.44
N LYS A 62 1.59 -5.28 -11.76
CA LYS A 62 0.23 -5.17 -12.29
C LYS A 62 -0.54 -6.45 -11.98
N GLY A 63 -1.37 -6.40 -10.95
CA GLY A 63 -2.36 -7.43 -10.60
C GLY A 63 -3.32 -7.72 -11.74
#